data_AF-A0A927RDP3-F1
#
_entry.id   AF-A0A927RDP3-F1
#
_cell.length_a   1.000
_cell.length_b   1.000
_cell.length_c   1.000
_cell.angle_alpha   90.00
_cell.angle_beta   90.00
_cell.angle_gamma   90.00
#
_symmetry.space_group_name_H-M   'P 1'
#
loop_
_entity.id
_entity.type
_entity.pdbx_description
1 polymer ?
#
loop_
_entity_poly.entity_id
_entity_poly.type
_entity_poly.pdbx_seq_one_letter_code
_entity_poly.pdbx_strand_id
1 'polypeptide(L)'
;MSIDKDRFFLEMALEEAERALKEDTYPVGAVIVDENFNLISKGRNRVHPAKDATAHAEIDAIRNAGQAIFNAKIKREKFTIYSSLEPCPM
;
A
#
# COMPACT_ATOMS: atom_id res chain seq x y z
N MET A 1 6.20 -18.15 2.10
CA MET A 1 6.69 -16.83 2.55
C MET A 1 7.78 -17.05 3.57
N SER A 2 8.84 -16.23 3.58
CA SER A 2 9.85 -16.26 4.64
C SER A 2 9.57 -15.08 5.57
N ILE A 3 9.46 -15.33 6.87
CA ILE A 3 9.07 -14.34 7.90
C ILE A 3 9.86 -13.02 7.76
N ASP A 4 11.15 -13.09 7.42
CA ASP A 4 12.01 -11.91 7.27
C ASP A 4 11.57 -10.98 6.13
N LYS A 5 11.03 -11.54 5.03
CA LYS A 5 10.51 -10.73 3.92
C LYS A 5 9.20 -10.07 4.30
N ASP A 6 8.29 -10.80 4.91
CA ASP A 6 6.98 -10.26 5.32
C ASP A 6 7.19 -9.11 6.31
N ARG A 7 8.10 -9.28 7.27
CA ARG A 7 8.52 -8.23 8.20
C ARG A 7 9.07 -7.00 7.48
N PHE A 8 9.95 -7.19 6.51
CA PHE A 8 10.53 -6.07 5.73
C PHE A 8 9.45 -5.24 5.02
N PHE A 9 8.45 -5.88 4.41
CA PHE A 9 7.36 -5.16 3.75
C PHE A 9 6.37 -4.52 4.73
N LEU A 10 6.13 -5.13 5.89
CA LEU A 10 5.34 -4.53 6.98
C LEU A 10 6.03 -3.29 7.57
N GLU A 11 7.36 -3.32 7.73
CA GLU A 11 8.13 -2.16 8.16
C GLU A 11 8.01 -1.00 7.15
N MET A 12 8.04 -1.27 5.85
CA MET A 12 7.74 -0.25 4.84
C MET A 12 6.30 0.27 4.87
N ALA A 13 5.32 -0.57 5.23
CA ALA A 13 3.94 -0.10 5.44
C ALA A 13 3.83 0.84 6.65
N LEU A 14 4.60 0.58 7.72
CA LEU A 14 4.70 1.47 8.88
C LEU A 14 5.35 2.81 8.52
N GLU A 15 6.37 2.83 7.66
CA GLU A 15 6.96 4.09 7.16
C GLU A 15 5.91 4.96 6.43
N GLU A 16 5.01 4.36 5.66
CA GLU A 16 3.92 5.08 5.00
C GLU A 16 2.85 5.56 5.99
N ALA A 17 2.58 4.79 7.06
CA ALA A 17 1.72 5.22 8.16
C ALA A 17 2.28 6.46 8.89
N GLU A 18 3.60 6.52 9.11
CA GLU A 18 4.26 7.72 9.66
C GLU A 18 4.15 8.93 8.73
N ARG A 19 4.17 8.72 7.41
CA ARG A 19 3.95 9.79 6.43
C ARG A 19 2.51 10.27 6.44
N ALA A 20 1.53 9.38 6.57
CA ALA A 20 0.12 9.78 6.72
C ALA A 20 -0.09 10.63 7.99
N LEU A 21 0.56 10.26 9.10
CA LEU A 21 0.52 11.04 10.33
C LEU A 21 1.05 12.47 10.11
N LYS A 22 2.14 12.63 9.36
CA LYS A 22 2.71 13.94 8.99
C LYS A 22 1.82 14.75 8.04
N GLU A 23 0.92 14.09 7.32
CA GLU A 23 -0.08 14.70 6.43
C GLU A 23 -1.41 15.03 7.15
N ASP A 24 -1.44 14.97 8.48
CA ASP A 24 -2.61 15.26 9.32
C ASP A 24 -3.82 14.36 8.99
N THR A 25 -3.56 13.06 8.79
CA THR A 25 -4.59 12.06 8.57
C THR A 25 -4.31 10.75 9.32
N TYR A 26 -5.14 9.72 9.09
CA TYR A 26 -5.08 8.49 9.87
C TYR A 26 -3.77 7.73 9.60
N PRO A 27 -3.02 7.29 10.63
CA PRO A 27 -1.70 6.69 10.47
C PRO A 27 -1.79 5.22 9.98
N VAL A 28 -2.14 5.04 8.71
CA VAL A 28 -2.22 3.73 8.06
C VAL A 28 -1.45 3.78 6.74
N GLY A 29 -0.64 2.75 6.49
CA GLY A 29 0.14 2.59 5.28
C GLY A 29 -0.01 1.19 4.70
N ALA A 30 0.19 1.07 3.39
CA ALA A 30 0.15 -0.20 2.68
C ALA A 30 1.17 -0.26 1.55
N VAL A 31 1.67 -1.45 1.25
CA VAL A 31 2.58 -1.69 0.13
C VAL A 31 2.16 -2.93 -0.64
N ILE A 32 2.37 -2.92 -1.96
CA ILE A 32 2.06 -4.05 -2.85
C ILE A 32 3.35 -4.54 -3.51
N VAL A 33 3.54 -5.85 -3.51
CA VAL A 33 4.67 -6.54 -4.14
C VAL A 33 4.20 -7.61 -5.12
N ASP A 34 5.04 -7.96 -6.09
CA ASP A 34 4.84 -9.13 -6.95
C ASP A 34 5.29 -10.44 -6.27
N GLU A 35 5.10 -11.55 -6.98
CA GLU A 35 5.51 -12.90 -6.56
C GLU A 35 7.03 -13.08 -6.42
N ASN A 36 7.82 -12.19 -7.02
CA ASN A 36 9.27 -12.15 -6.91
C ASN A 36 9.75 -11.22 -5.79
N PHE A 37 8.83 -10.64 -5.01
CA PHE A 37 9.08 -9.66 -3.95
C PHE A 37 9.65 -8.33 -4.45
N ASN A 38 9.37 -7.96 -5.71
CA ASN A 38 9.61 -6.61 -6.18
C ASN A 38 8.51 -5.68 -5.68
N LEU A 39 8.88 -4.51 -5.19
CA LEU A 39 7.93 -3.48 -4.79
C LEU A 39 7.23 -2.90 -6.02
N ILE A 40 5.91 -3.02 -6.07
CA ILE A 40 5.06 -2.49 -7.15
C ILE A 40 4.52 -1.11 -6.79
N SER A 41 4.06 -0.93 -5.56
CA SER A 41 3.54 0.37 -5.11
C SER A 41 3.58 0.53 -3.60
N LYS A 42 3.46 1.78 -3.18
CA LYS A 42 3.19 2.21 -1.81
C LYS A 42 1.91 3.04 -1.80
N GLY A 43 1.21 3.01 -0.67
CA GLY A 43 0.04 3.83 -0.43
C GLY A 43 -0.07 4.18 1.04
N ARG A 44 -0.78 5.27 1.33
CA ARG A 44 -1.06 5.71 2.69
C ARG A 44 -2.46 6.28 2.77
N ASN A 45 -3.02 6.32 3.97
CA ASN A 45 -4.31 6.97 4.14
C ASN A 45 -4.20 8.43 3.69
N ARG A 46 -5.16 8.88 2.88
CA ARG A 46 -5.26 10.24 2.35
C ARG A 46 -6.67 10.81 2.52
N VAL A 47 -7.49 10.26 3.43
CA VAL A 47 -8.91 10.62 3.55
C VAL A 47 -9.11 12.13 3.73
N HIS A 48 -8.35 12.76 4.62
CA HIS A 48 -8.41 14.20 4.83
C HIS A 48 -7.75 15.01 3.70
N PRO A 49 -6.48 14.79 3.33
CA PRO A 49 -5.82 15.60 2.30
C PRO A 49 -6.48 15.47 0.91
N ALA A 50 -7.00 14.30 0.55
CA ALA A 50 -7.70 14.08 -0.71
C ALA A 50 -9.19 14.45 -0.67
N LYS A 51 -9.75 14.71 0.53
CA LYS A 51 -11.20 14.89 0.75
C LYS A 51 -12.03 13.75 0.15
N ASP A 52 -11.51 12.53 0.26
CA ASP A 52 -12.07 11.31 -0.31
C ASP A 52 -12.14 10.23 0.78
N ALA A 53 -13.34 9.90 1.24
CA ALA A 53 -13.54 8.87 2.26
C ALA A 53 -13.05 7.48 1.83
N THR A 54 -12.88 7.23 0.53
CA THR A 54 -12.36 5.96 -0.01
C THR A 54 -10.84 5.92 -0.08
N ALA A 55 -10.14 7.04 0.17
CA ALA A 55 -8.69 7.14 0.07
C ALA A 55 -7.97 6.50 1.28
N HIS A 56 -8.34 5.27 1.60
CA HIS A 56 -7.65 4.40 2.55
C HIS A 56 -6.29 3.99 1.99
N ALA A 57 -5.37 3.56 2.87
CA ALA A 57 -4.03 3.18 2.46
C ALA A 57 -4.01 2.04 1.44
N GLU A 58 -4.89 1.07 1.63
CA GLU A 58 -5.06 -0.09 0.77
C GLU A 58 -5.55 0.33 -0.62
N ILE A 59 -6.52 1.26 -0.68
CA ILE A 59 -7.05 1.79 -1.93
C ILE A 59 -6.02 2.66 -2.65
N ASP A 60 -5.30 3.52 -1.92
CA ASP A 60 -4.21 4.34 -2.47
C ASP A 60 -3.13 3.44 -3.09
N ALA A 61 -2.70 2.39 -2.37
CA ALA A 61 -1.75 1.41 -2.88
C ALA A 61 -2.27 0.67 -4.13
N ILE A 62 -3.52 0.20 -4.13
CA ILE A 62 -4.13 -0.48 -5.29
C ILE A 62 -4.22 0.45 -6.50
N ARG A 63 -4.64 1.71 -6.30
CA ARG A 63 -4.69 2.72 -7.37
C ARG A 63 -3.29 2.96 -7.96
N ASN A 64 -2.29 3.11 -7.11
CA ASN A 64 -0.88 3.31 -7.52
C ASN A 64 -0.31 2.07 -8.24
N ALA A 65 -0.59 0.86 -7.75
CA ALA A 65 -0.21 -0.38 -8.40
C ALA A 65 -0.85 -0.51 -9.79
N GLY A 66 -2.15 -0.20 -9.91
CA GLY A 66 -2.85 -0.20 -11.18
C GLY A 66 -2.13 0.68 -12.22
N GLN A 67 -1.81 1.93 -11.84
CA GLN A 67 -1.05 2.84 -12.71
C GLN A 67 0.29 2.23 -13.14
N ALA A 68 1.08 1.69 -12.20
CA ALA A 68 2.37 1.07 -12.49
C ALA A 68 2.23 -0.13 -13.46
N ILE A 69 1.28 -1.03 -13.19
CA ILE A 69 1.04 -2.25 -13.97
C ILE A 69 0.62 -1.93 -15.39
N PHE A 70 -0.35 -1.03 -15.58
CA PHE A 70 -0.83 -0.66 -16.91
C PHE A 70 0.25 0.08 -17.72
N ASN A 71 1.02 0.97 -17.09
CA ASN A 71 2.09 1.71 -17.76
C ASN A 71 3.25 0.78 -18.19
N ALA A 72 3.64 -0.16 -17.33
CA ALA A 72 4.71 -1.12 -17.62
C ALA A 72 4.24 -2.31 -18.46
N LYS A 73 2.93 -2.42 -18.76
CA LYS A 73 2.32 -3.57 -19.45
C LYS A 73 2.65 -4.91 -18.78
N ILE A 74 2.72 -4.89 -17.45
CA ILE A 74 2.97 -6.08 -16.63
C ILE A 74 1.80 -7.05 -16.84
N LYS A 75 2.10 -8.30 -17.18
CA LYS A 75 1.08 -9.34 -17.41
C LYS A 75 0.53 -9.80 -16.06
N ARG A 76 -0.56 -10.56 -16.08
CA ARG A 76 -1.28 -11.05 -14.88
C ARG A 76 -0.33 -11.79 -13.93
N GLU A 77 0.18 -11.07 -12.94
CA GLU A 77 1.03 -11.56 -11.85
C GLU A 77 0.20 -11.67 -10.57
N LYS A 78 0.65 -12.55 -9.65
CA LYS A 78 0.13 -12.54 -8.30
C LYS A 78 0.77 -11.41 -7.52
N PHE A 79 -0.06 -10.61 -6.85
CA PHE A 79 0.40 -9.55 -5.98
C PHE A 79 0.03 -9.85 -4.53
N THR A 80 0.87 -9.39 -3.61
CA THR A 80 0.62 -9.43 -2.16
C THR A 80 0.59 -8.01 -1.63
N ILE A 81 -0.42 -7.70 -0.82
CA ILE A 81 -0.52 -6.43 -0.10
C ILE A 81 -0.15 -6.64 1.37
N TYR A 82 0.69 -5.75 1.89
CA TYR A 82 0.99 -5.63 3.32
C TYR A 82 0.38 -4.32 3.81
N SER A 83 -0.40 -4.39 4.89
CA SER A 83 -1.06 -3.23 5.50
C SER A 83 -0.63 -3.11 6.95
N SER A 84 -0.41 -1.89 7.43
CA SER A 84 -0.04 -1.62 8.83
C SER A 84 -1.19 -1.85 9.81
N LEU A 85 -2.42 -1.95 9.30
CA LEU A 85 -3.65 -2.23 10.04
C LEU A 85 -4.48 -3.26 9.28
N GLU A 86 -5.25 -4.09 9.99
CA GLU A 86 -6.23 -4.99 9.37
C GLU A 86 -7.21 -4.18 8.49
N PRO A 87 -7.48 -4.62 7.25
CA PRO A 87 -8.31 -3.86 6.32
C PRO A 87 -9.76 -3.78 6.79
N CYS A 88 -10.42 -2.67 6.46
CA CYS A 88 -11.84 -2.49 6.76
C CYS A 88 -12.75 -3.28 5.79
N PRO A 89 -14.06 -3.39 6.07
CA PRO A 89 -14.99 -4.16 5.22
C PRO A 89 -15.29 -3.60 3.81
N MET A 90 -14.80 -2.40 3.48
CA MET A 90 -15.01 -1.74 2.19
C MET A 90 -14.44 -2.56 1.03
#